data_AF-A0A1A8NMW5-F1
#
_entry.id   AF-A0A1A8NMW5-F1
#
_cell.length_a   1.000
_cell.length_b   1.000
_cell.length_c   1.000
_cell.angle_alpha   90.00
_cell.angle_beta   90.00
_cell.angle_gamma   90.00
#
_symmetry.space_group_name_H-M   'P 1'
#
loop_
_entity.id
_entity.type
_entity.pdbx_description
1 polymer ?
#
loop_
_entity_poly.entity_id
_entity_poly.type
_entity_poly.pdbx_seq_one_letter_code
_entity_poly.pdbx_strand_id
1 'polypeptide(L)'
;KLESTTKSKLHYKQQWGRALKELARFKQREHENAMVCLKKQQAELEAMRLRYLATEEKEVVRQDLKELDSIRNELNRLKKQEESSGPAPSPPDHAHGSALNESAEDHLSRLLEERDTLLRTGVYTNEDRIITELNRQIQETMRDKIP
;
A
#
# COMPACT_ATOMS: atom_id res chain seq x y z
N LYS A 1 -58.36 -22.08 59.04
CA LYS A 1 -57.13 -21.25 59.11
C LYS A 1 -55.96 -21.86 58.32
N LEU A 2 -55.64 -23.16 58.50
CA LEU A 2 -54.52 -23.84 57.82
C LEU A 2 -54.60 -23.86 56.27
N GLU A 3 -55.79 -24.10 55.71
CA GLU A 3 -55.97 -24.14 54.25
C GLU A 3 -55.71 -22.79 53.57
N SER A 4 -56.13 -21.69 54.20
CA SER A 4 -55.88 -20.33 53.72
C SER A 4 -54.39 -20.02 53.68
N THR A 5 -53.65 -20.36 54.74
CA THR A 5 -52.18 -20.20 54.79
C THR A 5 -51.47 -21.01 53.71
N THR A 6 -51.94 -22.23 53.45
CA THR A 6 -51.37 -23.11 52.42
C THR A 6 -51.58 -22.53 51.01
N LYS A 7 -52.79 -22.03 50.73
CA LYS A 7 -53.13 -21.37 49.47
C LYS A 7 -52.27 -20.11 49.23
N SER A 8 -52.13 -19.26 50.25
CA SER A 8 -51.31 -18.05 50.15
C SER A 8 -49.83 -18.37 49.93
N LYS A 9 -49.26 -19.36 50.63
CA LYS A 9 -47.86 -19.79 50.41
C LYS A 9 -47.62 -20.28 48.99
N LEU A 10 -48.54 -21.08 48.44
CA LEU A 10 -48.46 -21.56 47.07
C LEU A 10 -48.52 -20.39 46.07
N HIS A 11 -49.45 -19.47 46.29
CA HIS A 11 -49.60 -18.27 45.47
C HIS A 11 -48.33 -17.44 45.43
N TYR A 12 -47.75 -17.11 46.60
CA TYR A 12 -46.50 -16.34 46.64
C TYR A 12 -45.33 -17.09 46.04
N LYS A 13 -45.22 -18.41 46.21
CA LYS A 13 -44.18 -19.22 45.55
C LYS A 13 -44.30 -19.13 44.02
N GLN A 14 -45.52 -19.19 43.49
CA GLN A 14 -45.78 -19.06 42.05
C GLN A 14 -45.46 -17.66 41.55
N GLN A 15 -45.91 -16.61 42.25
CA GLN A 15 -45.63 -15.23 41.90
C GLN A 15 -44.13 -14.94 41.92
N TRP A 16 -43.43 -15.36 42.97
CA TRP A 16 -41.97 -15.25 43.07
C TRP A 16 -41.26 -15.97 41.94
N GLY A 17 -41.71 -17.19 41.60
CA GLY A 17 -41.17 -17.95 40.47
C GLY A 17 -41.40 -17.26 39.11
N ARG A 18 -42.54 -16.58 38.93
CA ARG A 18 -42.81 -15.78 37.73
C ARG A 18 -41.93 -14.54 37.68
N ALA A 19 -41.84 -13.79 38.77
CA ALA A 19 -41.02 -12.58 38.88
C ALA A 19 -39.53 -12.88 38.61
N LEU A 20 -38.99 -13.99 39.13
CA LEU A 20 -37.62 -14.42 38.84
C LEU A 20 -37.38 -14.70 37.36
N LYS A 21 -38.33 -15.38 36.69
CA LYS A 21 -38.22 -15.66 35.25
C LYS A 21 -38.30 -14.38 34.42
N GLU A 22 -39.17 -13.45 34.80
CA GLU A 22 -39.28 -12.15 34.13
C GLU A 22 -38.01 -11.32 34.32
N LEU A 23 -37.43 -11.30 35.53
CA LEU A 23 -36.16 -10.63 35.79
C LEU A 23 -35.03 -11.21 34.94
N ALA A 24 -34.95 -12.54 34.83
CA ALA A 24 -33.95 -13.19 33.99
C ALA A 24 -34.12 -12.80 32.50
N ARG A 25 -35.36 -12.80 32.00
CA ARG A 25 -35.68 -12.34 30.64
C ARG A 25 -35.39 -10.86 30.42
N PHE A 26 -35.58 -10.02 31.44
CA PHE A 26 -35.26 -8.60 31.37
C PHE A 26 -33.76 -8.40 31.27
N LYS A 27 -32.98 -9.05 32.15
CA LYS A 27 -31.51 -9.01 32.10
C LYS A 27 -30.95 -9.51 30.77
N GLN A 28 -31.51 -10.61 30.24
CA GLN A 28 -31.10 -11.16 28.95
C GLN A 28 -31.33 -10.16 27.81
N ARG A 29 -32.52 -9.56 27.74
CA ARG A 29 -32.84 -8.55 26.71
C ARG A 29 -31.97 -7.32 26.82
N GLU A 30 -31.72 -6.82 28.02
CA GLU A 30 -30.82 -5.68 28.25
C GLU A 30 -29.41 -5.98 27.76
N HIS A 31 -28.90 -7.17 28.05
CA HIS A 31 -27.60 -7.61 27.55
C HIS A 31 -27.56 -7.72 26.02
N GLU A 32 -28.59 -8.32 25.41
CA GLU A 32 -28.71 -8.41 23.94
C GLU A 32 -28.77 -7.03 23.29
N ASN A 33 -29.56 -6.11 23.86
CA ASN A 33 -29.67 -4.73 23.39
C ASN A 33 -28.32 -4.01 23.48
N ALA A 34 -27.60 -4.14 24.60
CA ALA A 34 -26.27 -3.56 24.76
C ALA A 34 -25.29 -4.09 23.71
N MET A 35 -25.33 -5.40 23.43
CA MET A 35 -24.50 -6.02 22.40
C MET A 35 -24.83 -5.52 20.98
N VAL A 36 -26.12 -5.31 20.66
CA VAL A 36 -26.54 -4.74 19.37
C VAL A 36 -26.05 -3.30 19.23
N CYS A 37 -26.22 -2.47 20.25
CA CYS A 37 -25.73 -1.10 20.25
C CYS A 37 -24.20 -1.04 20.08
N LEU A 38 -23.45 -1.90 20.79
CA LEU A 38 -22.00 -1.97 20.68
C LEU A 38 -21.54 -2.39 19.28
N LYS A 39 -22.18 -3.39 18.67
CA LYS A 39 -21.88 -3.80 17.28
C LYS A 39 -22.14 -2.67 16.29
N LYS A 40 -23.22 -1.91 16.48
CA LYS A 40 -23.53 -0.77 15.62
C LYS A 40 -22.45 0.32 15.73
N GLN A 41 -22.06 0.67 16.96
CA GLN A 41 -20.98 1.65 17.19
C GLN A 41 -19.64 1.19 16.60
N GLN A 42 -19.31 -0.10 16.72
CA GLN A 42 -18.10 -0.67 16.12
C GLN A 42 -18.12 -0.55 14.58
N ALA A 43 -19.25 -0.87 13.94
CA ALA A 43 -19.40 -0.74 12.50
C ALA A 43 -19.31 0.72 12.02
N GLU A 44 -19.91 1.67 12.76
CA GLU A 44 -19.82 3.09 12.46
C GLU A 44 -18.37 3.61 12.58
N LEU A 45 -17.63 3.15 13.60
CA LEU A 45 -16.23 3.50 13.79
C LEU A 45 -15.34 2.94 12.68
N GLU A 46 -15.55 1.69 12.27
CA GLU A 46 -14.83 1.07 11.15
C GLU A 46 -15.10 1.80 9.83
N ALA A 47 -16.35 2.18 9.57
CA ALA A 47 -16.70 2.98 8.41
C ALA A 47 -16.02 4.35 8.41
N MET A 48 -15.91 5.01 9.57
CA MET A 48 -15.18 6.28 9.70
C MET A 48 -13.68 6.10 9.43
N ARG A 49 -13.06 5.06 10.00
CA ARG A 49 -11.63 4.74 9.77
C ARG A 49 -11.33 4.49 8.30
N LEU A 50 -12.18 3.72 7.63
CA LEU A 50 -12.02 3.43 6.20
C LEU A 50 -12.14 4.71 5.36
N ARG A 51 -13.09 5.60 5.69
CA ARG A 51 -13.22 6.89 5.00
C ARG A 51 -11.99 7.76 5.21
N TYR A 52 -11.46 7.82 6.42
CA TYR A 52 -10.26 8.59 6.74
C TYR A 52 -9.06 8.12 5.91
N LEU A 53 -8.80 6.81 5.89
CA LEU A 53 -7.73 6.21 5.08
C LEU A 53 -7.92 6.52 3.59
N ALA A 54 -9.13 6.30 3.05
CA ALA A 54 -9.40 6.60 1.64
C ALA A 54 -9.22 8.08 1.29
N THR A 55 -9.54 9.00 2.21
CA THR A 55 -9.30 10.44 2.01
C THR A 55 -7.82 10.80 2.05
N GLU A 56 -7.06 10.18 2.95
CA GLU A 56 -5.61 10.37 3.07
C GLU A 56 -4.89 9.85 1.83
N GLU A 57 -5.20 8.62 1.39
CA GLU A 57 -4.65 8.03 0.15
C GLU A 57 -4.97 8.88 -1.07
N LYS A 58 -6.21 9.35 -1.21
CA LYS A 58 -6.59 10.24 -2.32
C LYS A 58 -5.79 11.53 -2.33
N GLU A 59 -5.50 12.09 -1.16
CA GLU A 59 -4.74 13.33 -1.01
C GLU A 59 -3.27 13.11 -1.38
N VAL A 60 -2.66 11.99 -0.96
CA VAL A 60 -1.31 11.58 -1.38
C VAL A 60 -1.24 11.41 -2.89
N VAL A 61 -2.15 10.64 -3.50
CA VAL A 61 -2.21 10.47 -4.96
C VAL A 61 -2.38 11.81 -5.68
N ARG A 62 -3.17 12.73 -5.12
CA ARG A 62 -3.34 14.08 -5.67
C ARG A 62 -2.08 14.93 -5.55
N GLN A 63 -1.22 14.69 -4.56
CA GLN A 63 0.07 15.34 -4.43
C GLN A 63 1.05 14.76 -5.46
N ASP A 64 1.15 13.43 -5.54
CA ASP A 64 2.00 12.73 -6.52
C ASP A 64 1.68 13.15 -7.97
N LEU A 65 0.39 13.24 -8.32
CA LEU A 65 -0.03 13.70 -9.66
C LEU A 65 0.43 15.13 -9.96
N LYS A 66 0.44 16.01 -8.96
CA LYS A 66 0.95 17.39 -9.13
C LYS A 66 2.47 17.42 -9.28
N GLU A 67 3.18 16.57 -8.54
CA GLU A 67 4.63 16.45 -8.64
C GLU A 67 5.03 15.89 -10.02
N LEU A 68 4.35 14.84 -10.50
CA LEU A 68 4.56 14.29 -11.83
C LEU A 68 4.28 15.32 -12.94
N ASP A 69 3.22 16.13 -12.80
CA ASP A 69 2.95 17.21 -13.75
C ASP A 69 4.05 18.27 -13.74
N SER A 70 4.53 18.65 -12.55
CA SER A 70 5.66 19.57 -12.37
C SER A 70 6.93 19.05 -13.04
N ILE A 71 7.30 17.78 -12.79
CA ILE A 71 8.47 17.12 -13.40
C ILE A 71 8.31 17.06 -14.93
N ARG A 72 7.11 16.69 -15.42
CA ARG A 72 6.83 16.65 -16.86
C ARG A 72 7.00 18.02 -17.50
N ASN A 73 6.51 19.07 -16.86
CA ASN A 73 6.64 20.44 -17.35
C ASN A 73 8.09 20.90 -17.37
N GLU A 74 8.87 20.55 -16.33
CA GLU A 74 10.30 20.84 -16.26
C GLU A 74 11.08 20.08 -17.36
N LEU A 75 10.82 18.79 -17.56
CA LEU A 75 11.41 18.00 -18.65
C LEU A 75 11.08 18.59 -20.03
N ASN A 76 9.83 19.01 -20.25
CA ASN A 76 9.43 19.68 -21.48
C ASN A 76 10.18 21.02 -21.69
N ARG A 77 10.46 21.76 -20.61
CA ARG A 77 11.21 23.01 -20.66
C ARG A 77 12.68 22.75 -21.00
N LEU A 78 13.31 21.78 -20.34
CA LEU A 78 14.68 21.37 -20.60
C LEU A 78 14.85 20.86 -22.04
N LYS A 79 13.92 20.02 -22.52
CA LYS A 79 13.91 19.57 -23.91
C LYS A 79 13.82 20.73 -24.91
N LYS A 80 12.95 21.72 -24.67
CA LYS A 80 12.87 22.93 -25.50
C LYS A 80 14.14 23.77 -25.44
N GLN A 81 14.79 23.84 -24.27
CA GLN A 81 16.06 24.54 -24.13
C GLN A 81 17.17 23.82 -24.92
N GLU A 82 17.19 22.50 -24.93
CA GLU A 82 18.11 21.69 -25.73
C GLU A 82 17.84 21.84 -27.24
N GLU A 83 16.57 21.83 -27.68
CA GLU A 83 16.22 22.09 -29.08
C GLU A 83 16.49 23.55 -29.52
N SER A 84 16.35 24.52 -28.61
CA SER A 84 16.70 25.94 -28.83
C SER A 84 18.21 26.18 -28.76
N SER A 85 18.93 25.35 -28.02
CA SER A 85 20.40 25.29 -28.01
C SER A 85 20.81 24.36 -29.15
N GLY A 86 20.55 24.79 -30.39
CA GLY A 86 20.97 24.05 -31.59
C GLY A 86 22.46 23.64 -31.52
N PRO A 87 22.87 22.63 -32.31
CA PRO A 87 24.18 22.00 -32.17
C PRO A 87 25.27 23.07 -32.15
N ALA A 88 25.99 23.15 -31.02
CA ALA A 88 27.17 23.98 -30.93
C ALA A 88 28.11 23.63 -32.11
N PRO A 89 28.67 24.62 -32.83
CA PRO A 89 29.65 24.34 -33.86
C PRO A 89 30.88 23.74 -33.18
N SER A 90 30.99 22.42 -33.20
CA SER A 90 32.17 21.70 -32.78
C SER A 90 33.27 21.96 -33.81
N PRO A 91 34.52 22.25 -33.39
CA PRO A 91 35.65 22.16 -34.28
C PRO A 91 35.74 20.73 -34.84
N PRO A 92 36.19 20.55 -36.10
CA PRO A 92 36.27 19.24 -36.70
C PRO A 92 37.44 18.49 -36.08
N ASP A 93 37.14 17.54 -35.21
CA ASP A 93 37.79 16.21 -35.11
C ASP A 93 37.27 15.52 -33.84
N HIS A 94 36.99 14.21 -33.93
CA HIS A 94 36.48 13.31 -32.87
C HIS A 94 34.96 13.09 -32.75
N ALA A 95 34.19 13.06 -33.86
CA ALA A 95 32.75 12.72 -33.82
C ALA A 95 32.41 11.22 -34.02
N HIS A 96 33.38 10.31 -34.10
CA HIS A 96 33.10 8.87 -34.29
C HIS A 96 33.21 7.99 -33.04
N GLY A 97 33.68 8.53 -31.90
CA GLY A 97 33.81 7.79 -30.64
C GLY A 97 32.63 7.94 -29.67
N SER A 98 31.91 9.07 -29.71
CA SER A 98 30.95 9.42 -28.65
C SER A 98 29.62 8.64 -28.74
N ALA A 99 29.09 8.42 -29.94
CA ALA A 99 27.81 7.71 -30.13
C ALA A 99 27.89 6.21 -29.78
N LEU A 100 29.08 5.60 -29.94
CA LEU A 100 29.32 4.20 -29.54
C LEU A 100 29.42 4.06 -28.01
N ASN A 101 30.02 5.05 -27.35
CA ASN A 101 30.16 5.07 -25.89
C ASN A 101 28.81 5.32 -25.20
N GLU A 102 27.96 6.18 -25.77
CA GLU A 102 26.59 6.44 -25.30
C GLU A 102 25.71 5.19 -25.43
N SER A 103 25.80 4.46 -26.55
CA SER A 103 25.08 3.19 -26.72
C SER A 103 25.55 2.09 -25.75
N ALA A 104 26.84 2.08 -25.38
CA ALA A 104 27.40 1.15 -24.38
C ALA A 104 26.96 1.50 -22.95
N GLU A 105 26.87 2.80 -22.62
CA GLU A 105 26.33 3.31 -21.35
C GLU A 105 24.85 2.93 -21.17
N ASP A 106 24.06 3.08 -22.23
CA ASP A 106 22.64 2.67 -22.26
C ASP A 106 22.46 1.16 -22.13
N HIS A 107 23.39 0.37 -22.68
CA HIS A 107 23.36 -1.08 -22.53
C HIS A 107 23.69 -1.50 -21.10
N LEU A 108 24.71 -0.90 -20.49
CA LEU A 108 25.10 -1.15 -19.10
C LEU A 108 23.97 -0.78 -18.12
N SER A 109 23.32 0.37 -18.35
CA SER A 109 22.21 0.84 -17.50
C SER A 109 21.03 -0.14 -17.54
N ARG A 110 20.68 -0.68 -18.71
CA ARG A 110 19.63 -1.70 -18.85
C ARG A 110 19.96 -2.99 -18.10
N LEU A 111 21.20 -3.47 -18.15
CA LEU A 111 21.62 -4.67 -17.44
C LEU A 111 21.55 -4.50 -15.90
N LEU A 112 21.90 -3.31 -15.40
CA LEU A 112 21.81 -2.98 -13.97
C LEU A 112 20.36 -2.93 -13.50
N GLU A 113 19.46 -2.30 -14.28
CA GLU A 113 18.03 -2.25 -13.97
C GLU A 113 17.37 -3.64 -13.98
N GLU A 114 17.71 -4.49 -14.94
CA GLU A 114 17.19 -5.87 -15.02
C GLU A 114 17.60 -6.68 -13.79
N ARG A 115 18.88 -6.61 -13.40
CA ARG A 115 19.39 -7.27 -12.19
C ARG A 115 18.67 -6.77 -10.94
N ASP A 116 18.56 -5.45 -10.79
CA ASP A 116 17.96 -4.84 -9.60
C ASP A 116 16.47 -5.14 -9.51
N THR A 117 15.78 -5.22 -10.64
CA THR A 117 14.37 -5.62 -10.71
C THR A 117 14.20 -7.07 -10.26
N LEU A 118 15.03 -7.99 -10.76
CA LEU A 118 14.98 -9.40 -10.39
C LEU A 118 15.25 -9.61 -8.89
N LEU A 119 16.28 -8.96 -8.33
CA LEU A 119 16.59 -9.05 -6.91
C LEU A 119 15.51 -8.42 -6.02
N ARG A 120 14.87 -7.33 -6.47
CA ARG A 120 13.79 -6.65 -5.73
C ARG A 120 12.55 -7.53 -5.56
N THR A 121 12.31 -8.48 -6.47
CA THR A 121 11.20 -9.44 -6.32
C THR A 121 11.37 -10.38 -5.13
N GLY A 122 12.59 -10.56 -4.63
CA GLY A 122 12.91 -11.48 -3.52
C GLY A 122 12.85 -12.98 -3.88
N VAL A 123 12.54 -13.31 -5.14
CA VAL A 123 12.52 -14.70 -5.65
C VAL A 123 13.92 -15.15 -6.09
N TYR A 124 14.73 -14.20 -6.57
CA TYR A 124 16.09 -14.43 -7.03
C TYR A 124 17.11 -13.90 -6.02
N THR A 125 18.25 -14.57 -5.97
CA THR A 125 19.39 -14.30 -5.09
C THR A 125 20.65 -14.06 -5.92
N ASN A 126 21.68 -13.50 -5.28
CA ASN A 126 22.97 -13.26 -5.94
C ASN A 126 23.68 -14.54 -6.43
N GLU A 127 23.26 -15.71 -5.95
CA GLU A 127 23.81 -17.02 -6.28
C GLU A 127 23.12 -17.66 -7.50
N ASP A 128 21.97 -17.12 -7.93
CA ASP A 128 21.22 -17.69 -9.04
C ASP A 128 21.93 -17.50 -10.38
N ARG A 129 21.81 -18.51 -11.25
CA ARG A 129 22.46 -18.54 -12.57
C ARG A 129 22.12 -17.30 -13.42
N ILE A 130 20.89 -16.80 -13.31
CA ILE A 130 20.44 -15.62 -14.07
C ILE A 130 21.11 -14.33 -13.56
N ILE A 131 21.26 -14.17 -12.24
CA ILE A 131 21.88 -12.99 -11.63
C ILE A 131 23.39 -13.00 -11.82
N THR A 132 24.03 -14.16 -11.69
CA THR A 132 25.46 -14.34 -11.94
C THR A 132 25.84 -14.05 -13.39
N GLU A 133 24.99 -14.44 -14.35
CA GLU A 133 25.20 -14.12 -15.77
C GLU A 133 25.02 -12.62 -16.07
N LEU A 134 24.01 -11.97 -15.49
CA LEU A 134 23.86 -10.51 -15.59
C LEU A 134 25.08 -9.78 -15.01
N ASN A 135 25.58 -10.23 -13.84
CA ASN A 135 26.78 -9.65 -13.23
C ASN A 135 28.03 -9.84 -14.12
N ARG A 136 28.16 -10.99 -14.80
CA ARG A 136 29.24 -11.23 -15.77
C ARG A 136 29.15 -10.24 -16.94
N GLN A 137 27.96 -10.07 -17.53
CA GLN A 137 27.75 -9.15 -18.65
C GLN A 137 27.96 -7.68 -18.25
N ILE A 138 27.55 -7.29 -17.04
CA ILE A 138 27.84 -5.97 -16.46
C ILE A 138 29.36 -5.77 -16.36
N GLN A 139 30.09 -6.74 -15.81
CA GLN A 139 31.56 -6.64 -15.68
C GLN A 139 32.28 -6.59 -17.02
N GLU A 140 31.81 -7.35 -18.02
CA GLU A 140 32.38 -7.33 -19.38
C GLU A 140 32.13 -5.99 -20.06
N THR A 141 30.90 -5.49 -20.01
CA THR A 141 30.55 -4.17 -20.57
C THR A 141 31.32 -3.04 -19.88
N MET A 142 31.56 -3.14 -18.56
CA MET A 142 32.39 -2.16 -17.84
C MET A 142 33.88 -2.27 -18.20
N ARG A 143 34.38 -3.47 -18.51
CA ARG A 143 35.76 -3.69 -18.93
C ARG A 143 36.01 -3.18 -20.34
N ASP A 144 35.08 -3.40 -21.26
CA ASP A 144 35.15 -2.92 -22.64
C ASP A 144 35.08 -1.38 -22.73
N LYS A 145 34.62 -0.72 -21.66
CA LYS A 145 34.57 0.74 -21.53
C LYS A 145 35.89 1.37 -21.03
N ILE A 146 36.80 0.57 -20.45
CA ILE A 146 38.11 1.04 -19.97
C ILE A 146 39.17 0.60 -21.00
N PRO A 147 39.72 1.52 -21.82
CA PRO A 147 40.76 1.17 -22.79
C PRO A 147 42.08 0.72 -22.14
#